data_AF-A0A7V1E846-F1
#
_entry.id   AF-A0A7V1E846-F1
#
_cell.length_a   1.000
_cell.length_b   1.000
_cell.length_c   1.000
_cell.angle_alpha   90.00
_cell.angle_beta   90.00
_cell.angle_gamma   90.00
#
_symmetry.space_group_name_H-M   'P 1'
#
loop_
_entity.id
_entity.type
_entity.pdbx_description
1 polymer ?
#
loop_
_entity_poly.entity_id
_entity_poly.type
_entity_poly.pdbx_seq_one_letter_code
_entity_poly.pdbx_strand_id
1 'polypeptide(L)'
;MAVFLGMQLSNVQIKEAKVNASNRNREIKLLRAQNRTLSSQIRHLKDTSRTLGQIKKKVYQINKRRSALVKWAALPERGGDWINRIDRYLVATPLAGHGRTFYLSAVDAGIEPRLMPAIAMIESGAGRANANSNNFFGRRAVRGGWASWSTKEAAINNQGQYIAKMWGHATNPYQMKGYATSPVWKGKVASQMARI
;
A
#
# COMPACT_ATOMS: atom_id res chain seq x y z
N MET A 1 48.21 47.69 54.76
CA MET A 1 47.85 48.19 53.41
C MET A 1 48.56 47.32 52.38
N ALA A 2 47.83 46.51 51.61
CA ALA A 2 48.41 45.64 50.60
C ALA A 2 48.51 46.39 49.26
N VAL A 3 49.73 46.63 48.78
CA VAL A 3 49.99 47.29 47.50
C VAL A 3 49.82 46.28 46.38
N PHE A 4 48.76 46.42 45.59
CA PHE A 4 48.57 45.70 44.33
C PHE A 4 49.57 46.22 43.29
N LEU A 5 50.66 45.50 43.06
CA LEU A 5 51.54 45.70 41.91
C LEU A 5 50.87 45.09 40.66
N GLY A 6 50.16 45.94 39.90
CA GLY A 6 49.62 45.59 38.61
C GLY A 6 50.74 45.42 37.57
N MET A 7 51.04 44.19 37.18
CA MET A 7 52.03 43.87 36.15
C MET A 7 51.49 44.32 34.78
N GLN A 8 52.02 45.41 34.20
CA GLN A 8 51.66 45.84 32.85
C GLN A 8 52.37 44.98 31.79
N LEU A 9 51.59 44.47 30.83
CA LEU A 9 52.12 43.70 29.70
C LEU A 9 52.95 44.59 28.77
N SER A 10 54.02 44.04 28.22
CA SER A 10 54.84 44.75 27.24
C SER A 10 54.10 44.88 25.90
N ASN A 11 54.46 45.90 25.10
CA ASN A 11 53.90 46.11 23.77
C ASN A 11 54.07 44.90 22.84
N VAL A 12 55.12 44.09 23.04
CA VAL A 12 55.36 42.84 22.31
C VAL A 12 54.32 41.79 22.69
N GLN A 13 54.09 41.58 23.99
CA GLN A 13 53.08 40.63 24.49
C GLN A 13 51.67 41.01 24.02
N ILE A 14 51.35 42.30 23.97
CA ILE A 14 50.06 42.79 23.46
C ILE A 14 49.91 42.50 21.95
N LYS A 15 50.97 42.67 21.16
CA LYS A 15 50.95 42.41 19.71
C LYS A 15 50.79 40.92 19.41
N GLU A 16 51.52 40.07 20.11
CA GLU A 16 51.40 38.60 19.99
C GLU A 16 49.99 38.12 20.37
N ALA A 17 49.42 38.64 21.45
CA ALA A 17 48.06 38.31 21.87
C ALA A 17 47.02 38.66 20.79
N LYS A 18 47.16 39.82 20.13
CA LYS A 18 46.28 40.23 19.03
C LYS A 18 46.39 39.32 17.80
N VAL A 19 47.62 38.93 17.43
CA VAL A 19 47.86 38.01 16.30
C VAL A 19 47.25 36.63 16.60
N ASN A 20 47.46 36.11 17.81
CA ASN A 20 46.88 34.84 18.24
C ASN A 20 45.35 34.88 18.26
N ALA A 21 44.75 35.96 18.74
CA ALA A 21 43.29 36.14 18.71
C ALA A 21 42.75 36.16 17.26
N SER A 22 43.44 36.86 16.35
CA SER A 22 43.08 36.90 14.93
C SER A 22 43.14 35.52 14.28
N ASN A 23 44.20 34.75 14.54
CA ASN A 23 44.35 33.40 14.01
C ASN A 23 43.26 32.46 14.53
N ARG A 24 42.97 32.49 15.84
CA ARG A 24 41.86 31.72 16.43
C ARG A 24 40.51 32.09 15.82
N ASN A 25 40.26 33.38 15.55
CA ASN A 25 39.02 33.81 14.89
C ASN A 25 38.88 33.28 13.46
N ARG A 26 39.99 33.19 12.71
CA ARG A 26 40.00 32.58 11.38
C ARG A 26 39.70 31.08 11.45
N GLU A 27 40.31 30.38 12.39
CA GLU A 27 40.08 28.95 12.62
C GLU A 27 38.61 28.67 13.01
N ILE A 28 38.04 29.44 13.94
CA ILE A 28 36.62 29.34 14.31
C ILE A 28 35.71 29.54 13.09
N LYS A 29 36.03 30.50 12.21
CA LYS A 29 35.25 30.73 10.99
C LYS A 29 35.30 29.54 10.04
N LEU A 30 36.47 28.91 9.89
CA LEU A 30 36.66 27.73 9.06
C LEU A 30 35.89 26.53 9.64
N LEU A 31 36.03 26.25 10.93
CA LEU A 31 35.32 25.17 11.63
C LEU A 31 33.80 25.34 11.53
N ARG A 32 33.28 26.58 11.64
CA ARG A 32 31.85 26.87 11.43
C ARG A 32 31.39 26.59 10.00
N ALA A 33 32.23 26.83 9.00
CA ALA A 33 31.90 26.51 7.60
C ALA A 33 31.89 24.99 7.37
N GLN A 34 32.87 24.27 7.91
CA GLN A 34 32.93 22.81 7.85
C GLN A 34 31.74 22.17 8.57
N ASN A 35 31.39 22.62 9.78
CA ASN A 35 30.23 22.11 10.52
C ASN A 35 28.91 22.32 9.79
N ARG A 36 28.73 23.45 9.10
CA ARG A 36 27.54 23.68 8.26
C ARG A 36 27.47 22.69 7.10
N THR A 37 28.60 22.41 6.46
CA THR A 37 28.70 21.43 5.37
C THR A 37 28.36 20.02 5.86
N LEU A 38 28.99 19.58 6.96
CA LEU A 38 28.73 18.27 7.57
C LEU A 38 27.28 18.12 8.03
N SER A 39 26.69 19.17 8.61
CA SER A 39 25.27 19.17 8.99
C SER A 39 24.36 18.96 7.78
N SER A 40 24.70 19.56 6.64
CA SER A 40 23.95 19.37 5.40
C SER A 40 24.06 17.93 4.89
N GLN A 41 25.27 17.35 4.91
CA GLN A 41 25.49 15.95 4.54
C GLN A 41 24.70 14.99 5.44
N ILE A 42 24.66 15.24 6.76
CA ILE A 42 23.87 14.44 7.70
C ILE A 42 22.37 14.48 7.35
N ARG A 43 21.83 15.65 6.98
CA ARG A 43 20.42 15.75 6.55
C ARG A 43 20.16 14.91 5.30
N HIS A 44 21.02 15.02 4.28
CA HIS A 44 20.89 14.24 3.05
C HIS A 44 20.92 12.73 3.31
N LEU A 45 21.81 12.27 4.18
CA LEU A 45 21.89 10.84 4.57
C LEU A 45 20.61 10.36 5.28
N LYS A 46 20.01 11.20 6.13
CA LYS A 46 18.72 10.89 6.78
C LYS A 46 17.59 10.75 5.77
N ASP A 47 17.51 11.65 4.79
CA ASP A 47 16.49 11.59 3.73
C ASP A 47 16.67 10.39 2.81
N THR A 48 17.93 10.05 2.50
CA THR A 48 18.29 8.84 1.74
C THR A 48 17.87 7.58 2.50
N SER A 49 18.14 7.51 3.80
CA SER A 49 17.73 6.39 4.66
C SER A 49 16.21 6.24 4.74
N ARG A 50 15.47 7.36 4.86
CA ARG A 50 14.01 7.36 4.81
C ARG A 50 13.49 6.81 3.48
N THR A 51 14.07 7.27 2.37
CA THR A 51 13.73 6.80 1.02
C THR A 51 13.99 5.30 0.86
N LEU A 52 15.14 4.82 1.35
CA LEU A 52 15.47 3.39 1.36
C LEU A 52 14.43 2.57 2.13
N GLY A 53 13.97 3.07 3.29
CA GLY A 53 12.89 2.44 4.05
C GLY A 53 11.58 2.31 3.26
N GLN A 54 11.22 3.33 2.48
CA GLN A 54 10.04 3.28 1.60
C GLN A 54 10.23 2.28 0.45
N ILE A 55 11.42 2.25 -0.17
CA ILE A 55 11.75 1.32 -1.25
C ILE A 55 11.68 -0.13 -0.74
N LYS A 56 12.28 -0.44 0.42
CA LYS A 56 12.22 -1.78 1.03
C LYS A 56 10.78 -2.26 1.22
N LYS A 57 9.89 -1.38 1.70
CA LYS A 57 8.45 -1.69 1.82
C LYS A 57 7.83 -2.03 0.46
N LYS A 58 8.10 -1.24 -0.59
CA LYS A 58 7.59 -1.51 -1.94
C LYS A 58 8.10 -2.83 -2.49
N VAL A 59 9.39 -3.12 -2.36
CA VAL A 59 10.01 -4.39 -2.80
C VAL A 59 9.37 -5.59 -2.10
N TYR A 60 9.14 -5.51 -0.79
CA TYR A 60 8.43 -6.56 -0.06
C TYR A 60 7.03 -6.83 -0.63
N GLN A 61 6.25 -5.78 -0.90
CA GLN A 61 4.91 -5.95 -1.49
C GLN A 61 4.97 -6.54 -2.90
N ILE A 62 5.94 -6.12 -3.73
CA ILE A 62 6.15 -6.69 -5.07
C ILE A 62 6.50 -8.17 -4.97
N ASN A 63 7.44 -8.55 -4.09
CA ASN A 63 7.86 -9.94 -3.93
C ASN A 63 6.75 -10.83 -3.37
N LYS A 64 5.93 -10.31 -2.44
CA LYS A 64 4.73 -11.00 -1.95
C LYS A 64 3.77 -11.29 -3.10
N ARG A 65 3.46 -10.26 -3.92
CA ARG A 65 2.59 -10.41 -5.09
C ARG A 65 3.16 -11.38 -6.11
N ARG A 66 4.44 -11.27 -6.47
CA ARG A 66 5.13 -12.20 -7.39
C ARG A 66 5.06 -13.63 -6.88
N SER A 67 5.32 -13.85 -5.60
CA SER A 67 5.29 -15.19 -5.00
C SER A 67 3.89 -15.81 -5.03
N ALA A 68 2.85 -15.00 -4.80
CA ALA A 68 1.48 -15.45 -5.03
C ALA A 68 1.31 -15.86 -6.50
N LEU A 69 1.58 -14.96 -7.46
CA LEU A 69 1.41 -15.25 -8.89
C LEU A 69 2.15 -16.52 -9.36
N VAL A 70 3.40 -16.72 -8.90
CA VAL A 70 4.22 -17.91 -9.24
C VAL A 70 3.64 -19.19 -8.64
N LYS A 71 3.23 -19.18 -7.36
CA LYS A 71 2.60 -20.35 -6.73
C LYS A 71 1.28 -20.72 -7.40
N TRP A 72 0.55 -19.73 -7.92
CA TRP A 72 -0.73 -19.95 -8.57
C TRP A 72 -0.62 -20.42 -10.03
N ALA A 73 0.43 -20.00 -10.76
CA ALA A 73 0.73 -20.51 -12.11
C ALA A 73 1.13 -22.00 -12.12
N ALA A 74 1.50 -22.57 -10.98
CA ALA A 74 2.07 -23.91 -10.86
C ALA A 74 1.08 -25.02 -10.41
N LEU A 75 -0.23 -24.74 -10.28
CA LEU A 75 -1.21 -25.74 -9.83
C LEU A 75 -1.97 -26.39 -11.01
N PRO A 76 -1.73 -27.68 -11.33
CA PRO A 76 -2.26 -28.34 -12.54
C PRO A 76 -3.79 -28.54 -12.54
N GLU A 77 -4.45 -28.64 -11.39
CA GLU A 77 -5.92 -28.85 -11.32
C GLU A 77 -6.74 -27.58 -11.06
N ARG A 78 -6.10 -26.41 -11.00
CA ARG A 78 -6.77 -25.10 -10.85
C ARG A 78 -6.22 -24.05 -11.82
N GLY A 79 -5.31 -24.43 -12.71
CA GLY A 79 -4.70 -23.60 -13.76
C GLY A 79 -5.47 -23.61 -15.08
N GLY A 80 -6.80 -23.71 -15.04
CA GLY A 80 -7.61 -23.36 -16.20
C GLY A 80 -7.45 -21.87 -16.50
N ASP A 81 -7.76 -21.50 -17.74
CA ASP A 81 -7.79 -20.12 -18.24
C ASP A 81 -8.92 -19.31 -17.59
N TRP A 82 -8.84 -19.11 -16.27
CA TRP A 82 -9.85 -18.46 -15.46
C TRP A 82 -10.06 -17.01 -15.85
N ILE A 83 -9.00 -16.34 -16.33
CA ILE A 83 -9.11 -15.01 -16.87
C ILE A 83 -10.12 -15.01 -18.03
N ASN A 84 -9.95 -15.88 -19.03
CA ASN A 84 -10.86 -15.92 -20.16
C ASN A 84 -12.23 -16.47 -19.80
N ARG A 85 -12.34 -17.41 -18.84
CA ARG A 85 -13.64 -17.89 -18.33
C ARG A 85 -14.43 -16.78 -17.66
N ILE A 86 -13.78 -16.01 -16.78
CA ILE A 86 -14.41 -14.86 -16.12
C ILE A 86 -14.72 -13.77 -17.14
N ASP A 87 -13.82 -13.45 -18.07
CA ASP A 87 -14.08 -12.45 -19.11
C ASP A 87 -15.24 -12.86 -20.01
N ARG A 88 -15.32 -14.13 -20.41
CA ARG A 88 -16.46 -14.66 -21.17
C ARG A 88 -17.76 -14.55 -20.38
N TYR A 89 -17.73 -14.88 -19.09
CA TYR A 89 -18.89 -14.76 -18.21
C TYR A 89 -19.37 -13.31 -18.08
N LEU A 90 -18.44 -12.34 -18.07
CA LEU A 90 -18.74 -10.92 -17.92
C LEU A 90 -18.97 -10.17 -19.24
N VAL A 91 -18.82 -10.82 -20.40
CA VAL A 91 -18.74 -10.17 -21.73
C VAL A 91 -19.93 -9.25 -22.03
N ALA A 92 -21.12 -9.62 -21.58
CA ALA A 92 -22.35 -8.85 -21.77
C ALA A 92 -22.71 -8.02 -20.53
N THR A 93 -21.74 -7.57 -19.74
CA THR A 93 -21.98 -6.81 -18.49
C THR A 93 -21.13 -5.54 -18.46
N PRO A 94 -21.49 -4.54 -17.63
CA PRO A 94 -20.63 -3.37 -17.41
C PRO A 94 -19.23 -3.68 -16.84
N LEU A 95 -18.99 -4.90 -16.37
CA LEU A 95 -17.68 -5.39 -15.92
C LEU A 95 -16.93 -6.21 -16.99
N ALA A 96 -17.37 -6.19 -18.25
CA ALA A 96 -16.62 -6.79 -19.36
C ALA A 96 -15.15 -6.30 -19.39
N GLY A 97 -14.22 -7.21 -19.72
CA GLY A 97 -12.78 -6.94 -19.77
C GLY A 97 -12.08 -6.87 -18.41
N HIS A 98 -12.78 -7.13 -17.29
CA HIS A 98 -12.21 -7.10 -15.94
C HIS A 98 -11.89 -8.50 -15.38
N GLY A 99 -11.98 -9.56 -16.17
CA GLY A 99 -11.70 -10.94 -15.75
C GLY A 99 -10.30 -11.11 -15.19
N ARG A 100 -9.30 -10.48 -15.80
CA ARG A 100 -7.94 -10.43 -15.25
C ARG A 100 -7.89 -9.75 -13.88
N THR A 101 -8.61 -8.65 -13.69
CA THR A 101 -8.66 -7.91 -12.42
C THR A 101 -9.32 -8.74 -11.32
N PHE A 102 -10.45 -9.39 -11.61
CA PHE A 102 -11.12 -10.31 -10.68
C PHE A 102 -10.21 -11.48 -10.28
N TYR A 103 -9.61 -12.15 -11.28
CA TYR A 103 -8.73 -13.27 -11.05
C TYR A 103 -7.53 -12.89 -10.17
N LEU A 104 -6.81 -11.83 -10.53
CA LEU A 104 -5.63 -11.39 -9.77
C LEU A 104 -6.00 -10.92 -8.36
N SER A 105 -7.15 -10.27 -8.19
CA SER A 105 -7.63 -9.88 -6.86
C SER A 105 -7.96 -11.09 -5.98
N ALA A 106 -8.60 -12.11 -6.55
CA ALA A 106 -8.92 -13.34 -5.81
C ALA A 106 -7.65 -14.09 -5.41
N VAL A 107 -6.70 -14.20 -6.34
CA VAL A 107 -5.37 -14.80 -6.13
C VAL A 107 -4.60 -14.10 -5.02
N ASP A 108 -4.55 -12.77 -5.05
CA ASP A 108 -3.85 -11.97 -4.02
C ASP A 108 -4.50 -12.10 -2.64
N ALA A 109 -5.82 -12.23 -2.62
CA ALA A 109 -6.62 -12.47 -1.41
C ALA A 109 -6.61 -13.94 -0.95
N GLY A 110 -6.11 -14.87 -1.77
CA GLY A 110 -6.15 -16.31 -1.50
C GLY A 110 -7.56 -16.89 -1.45
N ILE A 111 -8.52 -16.31 -2.19
CA ILE A 111 -9.91 -16.77 -2.28
C ILE A 111 -10.17 -17.41 -3.65
N GLU A 112 -11.30 -18.08 -3.79
CA GLU A 112 -11.67 -18.71 -5.06
C GLU A 112 -12.02 -17.66 -6.14
N PRO A 113 -11.46 -17.75 -7.38
CA PRO A 113 -11.59 -16.71 -8.41
C PRO A 113 -12.99 -16.41 -8.96
N ARG A 114 -13.89 -17.39 -9.00
CA ARG A 114 -15.27 -17.26 -9.47
C ARG A 114 -16.19 -16.60 -8.43
N LEU A 115 -15.82 -16.65 -7.16
CA LEU A 115 -16.65 -16.15 -6.05
C LEU A 115 -17.04 -14.67 -6.23
N MET A 116 -16.08 -13.80 -6.51
CA MET A 116 -16.35 -12.36 -6.66
C MET A 116 -17.20 -12.01 -7.90
N PRO A 117 -16.91 -12.49 -9.13
CA PRO A 117 -17.77 -12.21 -10.28
C PRO A 117 -19.19 -12.79 -10.10
N ALA A 118 -19.33 -13.95 -9.45
CA ALA A 118 -20.63 -14.50 -9.10
C ALA A 118 -21.41 -13.62 -8.11
N ILE A 119 -20.76 -13.11 -7.06
CA ILE A 119 -21.39 -12.15 -6.12
C ILE A 119 -21.78 -10.88 -6.86
N ALA A 120 -20.91 -10.32 -7.69
CA ALA A 120 -21.22 -9.10 -8.46
C ALA A 120 -22.44 -9.28 -9.37
N MET A 121 -22.59 -10.46 -9.98
CA MET A 121 -23.78 -10.80 -10.77
C MET A 121 -25.05 -10.77 -9.93
N ILE A 122 -25.02 -11.36 -8.73
CA ILE A 122 -26.20 -11.40 -7.84
C ILE A 122 -26.55 -10.03 -7.26
N GLU A 123 -25.54 -9.23 -6.88
CA GLU A 123 -25.74 -7.96 -6.18
C GLU A 123 -26.11 -6.80 -7.11
N SER A 124 -25.60 -6.80 -8.34
CA SER A 124 -25.74 -5.64 -9.24
C SER A 124 -25.95 -6.01 -10.71
N GLY A 125 -26.15 -7.29 -11.04
CA GLY A 125 -26.09 -7.74 -12.44
C GLY A 125 -24.72 -7.50 -13.06
N ALA A 126 -23.66 -7.62 -12.26
CA ALA A 126 -22.28 -7.33 -12.61
C ALA A 126 -22.11 -5.90 -13.16
N GLY A 127 -22.61 -4.92 -12.39
CA GLY A 127 -22.42 -3.50 -12.69
C GLY A 127 -23.61 -2.77 -13.30
N ARG A 128 -24.74 -3.45 -13.55
CA ARG A 128 -25.94 -2.89 -14.20
C ARG A 128 -26.77 -2.01 -13.25
N ALA A 129 -26.88 -2.41 -11.99
CA ALA A 129 -27.63 -1.69 -10.97
C ALA A 129 -26.78 -1.59 -9.70
N ASN A 130 -25.93 -0.57 -9.63
CA ASN A 130 -24.97 -0.41 -8.54
C ASN A 130 -25.60 0.33 -7.35
N ALA A 131 -25.25 -0.08 -6.14
CA ALA A 131 -25.72 0.58 -4.92
C ALA A 131 -25.14 2.01 -4.75
N ASN A 132 -23.99 2.27 -5.38
CA ASN A 132 -23.30 3.56 -5.47
C ASN A 132 -22.21 3.48 -6.56
N SER A 133 -21.45 4.55 -6.80
CA SER A 133 -20.31 4.57 -7.73
C SER A 133 -19.34 3.40 -7.51
N ASN A 134 -19.25 2.55 -8.54
CA ASN A 134 -18.45 1.32 -8.56
C ASN A 134 -18.74 0.30 -7.43
N ASN A 135 -19.93 0.33 -6.82
CA ASN A 135 -20.32 -0.64 -5.80
C ASN A 135 -21.12 -1.80 -6.39
N PHE A 136 -20.40 -2.79 -6.88
CA PHE A 136 -20.96 -3.98 -7.53
C PHE A 136 -21.39 -5.08 -6.57
N PHE A 137 -21.06 -4.94 -5.28
CA PHE A 137 -21.11 -6.02 -4.28
C PHE A 137 -22.07 -5.72 -3.11
N GLY A 138 -22.84 -4.62 -3.20
CA GLY A 138 -23.79 -4.24 -2.16
C GLY A 138 -23.14 -3.88 -0.82
N ARG A 139 -21.91 -3.36 -0.81
CA ARG A 139 -21.20 -3.08 0.45
C ARG A 139 -21.62 -1.78 1.10
N ARG A 140 -21.85 -1.82 2.42
CA ARG A 140 -22.06 -0.62 3.24
C ARG A 140 -20.73 0.05 3.58
N ALA A 141 -20.75 1.37 3.67
CA ALA A 141 -19.62 2.13 4.18
C ALA A 141 -19.56 2.04 5.72
N VAL A 142 -18.36 2.21 6.29
CA VAL A 142 -18.12 2.10 7.74
C VAL A 142 -18.96 3.11 8.54
N ARG A 143 -19.21 4.30 7.99
CA ARG A 143 -19.96 5.39 8.62
C ARG A 143 -21.43 5.46 8.20
N GLY A 144 -21.97 4.37 7.63
CA GLY A 144 -23.34 4.33 7.10
C GLY A 144 -23.42 4.73 5.63
N GLY A 145 -24.54 4.39 4.99
CA GLY A 145 -24.72 4.50 3.53
C GLY A 145 -24.00 3.42 2.73
N TRP A 146 -24.01 3.57 1.41
CA TRP A 146 -23.36 2.66 0.46
C TRP A 146 -21.92 3.08 0.18
N ALA A 147 -20.98 2.14 0.25
CA ALA A 147 -19.58 2.39 -0.09
C ALA A 147 -19.44 2.75 -1.57
N SER A 148 -18.38 3.50 -1.91
CA SER A 148 -18.06 3.87 -3.30
C SER A 148 -16.56 3.81 -3.55
N TRP A 149 -16.19 3.67 -4.83
CA TRP A 149 -14.80 3.66 -5.29
C TRP A 149 -14.63 4.51 -6.53
N SER A 150 -13.46 5.10 -6.71
CA SER A 150 -13.12 5.92 -7.87
C SER A 150 -12.99 5.12 -9.16
N THR A 151 -12.61 3.84 -9.09
CA THR A 151 -12.50 2.95 -10.27
C THR A 151 -13.08 1.55 -10.00
N LYS A 152 -13.36 0.81 -11.07
CA LYS A 152 -13.83 -0.58 -11.02
C LYS A 152 -12.80 -1.49 -10.37
N GLU A 153 -11.53 -1.31 -10.72
CA GLU A 153 -10.40 -2.08 -10.18
C GLU A 153 -10.22 -1.84 -8.70
N ALA A 154 -10.37 -0.60 -8.23
CA ALA A 154 -10.30 -0.28 -6.81
C ALA A 154 -11.41 -1.01 -6.03
N ALA A 155 -12.63 -1.07 -6.57
CA ALA A 155 -13.73 -1.81 -5.97
C ALA A 155 -13.47 -3.32 -5.93
N ILE A 156 -13.06 -3.92 -7.06
CA ILE A 156 -12.78 -5.36 -7.18
C ILE A 156 -11.65 -5.76 -6.21
N ASN A 157 -10.53 -5.04 -6.23
CA ASN A 157 -9.40 -5.32 -5.36
C ASN A 157 -9.77 -5.19 -3.87
N ASN A 158 -10.55 -4.16 -3.52
CA ASN A 158 -11.00 -3.97 -2.14
C ASN A 158 -11.97 -5.07 -1.70
N GLN A 159 -12.78 -5.63 -2.61
CA GLN A 159 -13.67 -6.74 -2.30
C GLN A 159 -12.88 -8.00 -1.96
N GLY A 160 -11.89 -8.37 -2.76
CA GLY A 160 -11.05 -9.55 -2.48
C GLY A 160 -10.39 -9.47 -1.10
N GLN A 161 -9.78 -8.31 -0.79
CA GLN A 161 -9.16 -8.07 0.51
C GLN A 161 -10.16 -8.12 1.67
N TYR A 162 -11.38 -7.65 1.47
CA TYR A 162 -12.42 -7.70 2.48
C TYR A 162 -12.90 -9.13 2.73
N ILE A 163 -13.11 -9.93 1.69
CA ILE A 163 -13.49 -11.34 1.84
C ILE A 163 -12.39 -12.08 2.62
N ALA A 164 -11.12 -11.88 2.25
CA ALA A 164 -9.99 -12.45 2.96
C ALA A 164 -9.92 -12.01 4.43
N LYS A 165 -10.13 -10.72 4.70
CA LYS A 165 -10.14 -10.18 6.07
C LYS A 165 -11.24 -10.79 6.94
N MET A 166 -12.42 -11.00 6.38
CA MET A 166 -13.60 -11.43 7.13
C MET A 166 -13.71 -12.94 7.25
N TRP A 167 -13.27 -13.70 6.24
CA TRP A 167 -13.50 -15.16 6.15
C TRP A 167 -12.27 -15.96 5.71
N GLY A 168 -11.09 -15.33 5.58
CA GLY A 168 -9.87 -16.01 5.16
C GLY A 168 -9.97 -16.55 3.72
N HIS A 169 -9.56 -17.80 3.53
CA HIS A 169 -9.51 -18.47 2.22
C HIS A 169 -10.88 -18.98 1.77
N ALA A 170 -11.85 -18.08 1.61
CA ALA A 170 -13.19 -18.44 1.18
C ALA A 170 -13.18 -19.10 -0.21
N THR A 171 -13.71 -20.31 -0.28
CA THR A 171 -13.82 -21.14 -1.49
C THR A 171 -15.23 -21.23 -2.06
N ASN A 172 -16.23 -20.85 -1.26
CA ASN A 172 -17.65 -20.87 -1.64
C ASN A 172 -18.44 -19.89 -0.74
N PRO A 173 -19.66 -19.48 -1.13
CA PRO A 173 -20.45 -18.50 -0.39
C PRO A 173 -20.94 -19.00 0.99
N TYR A 174 -20.94 -20.33 1.24
CA TYR A 174 -21.37 -20.88 2.53
C TYR A 174 -20.36 -20.63 3.65
N GLN A 175 -19.08 -20.43 3.31
CA GLN A 175 -18.04 -20.03 4.25
C GLN A 175 -18.14 -18.55 4.68
N MET A 176 -18.86 -17.72 3.92
CA MET A 176 -19.02 -16.28 4.16
C MET A 176 -20.18 -16.00 5.13
N LYS A 177 -20.08 -16.53 6.35
CA LYS A 177 -21.10 -16.35 7.39
C LYS A 177 -21.31 -14.86 7.70
N GLY A 178 -22.55 -14.38 7.56
CA GLY A 178 -22.92 -12.98 7.81
C GLY A 178 -22.78 -12.02 6.63
N TYR A 179 -22.25 -12.44 5.47
CA TYR A 179 -22.24 -11.60 4.27
C TYR A 179 -23.67 -11.30 3.79
N ALA A 180 -24.49 -12.35 3.69
CA ALA A 180 -25.92 -12.27 3.48
C ALA A 180 -26.61 -13.22 4.47
N THR A 181 -27.76 -12.80 4.99
CA THR A 181 -28.56 -13.57 5.96
C THR A 181 -29.36 -14.69 5.29
N SER A 182 -29.69 -14.56 3.99
CA SER A 182 -30.53 -15.51 3.26
C SER A 182 -29.75 -16.73 2.73
N PRO A 183 -30.17 -17.97 3.05
CA PRO A 183 -29.63 -19.19 2.43
C PRO A 183 -29.83 -19.23 0.90
N VAL A 184 -30.91 -18.63 0.40
CA VAL A 184 -31.22 -18.56 -1.04
C VAL A 184 -30.13 -17.79 -1.80
N TRP A 185 -29.61 -16.71 -1.19
CA TRP A 185 -28.52 -15.93 -1.78
C TRP A 185 -27.27 -16.80 -2.01
N LYS A 186 -26.91 -17.65 -1.04
CA LYS A 186 -25.74 -18.54 -1.14
C LYS A 186 -25.90 -19.53 -2.29
N GLY A 187 -27.09 -20.12 -2.45
CA GLY A 187 -27.42 -21.00 -3.57
C GLY A 187 -27.34 -20.29 -4.93
N LYS A 188 -27.84 -19.05 -5.02
CA LYS A 188 -27.73 -18.22 -6.23
C LYS A 188 -26.28 -17.93 -6.61
N VAL A 189 -25.44 -17.56 -5.64
CA VAL A 189 -24.01 -17.32 -5.88
C VAL A 189 -23.31 -18.61 -6.32
N ALA A 190 -23.55 -19.73 -5.64
CA ALA A 190 -22.98 -21.02 -6.03
C ALA A 190 -23.39 -21.44 -7.46
N SER A 191 -24.65 -21.19 -7.84
CA SER A 191 -25.14 -21.42 -9.21
C SER A 191 -24.42 -20.54 -10.23
N GLN A 192 -24.16 -19.26 -9.92
CA GLN A 192 -23.35 -18.40 -10.80
C GLN A 192 -21.89 -18.87 -10.89
N MET A 193 -21.28 -19.33 -9.79
CA MET A 193 -19.94 -19.90 -9.80
C MET A 193 -19.86 -21.16 -10.70
N ALA A 194 -20.92 -21.95 -10.79
CA ALA A 194 -20.95 -23.12 -11.69
C ALA A 194 -20.99 -22.75 -13.19
N ARG A 195 -21.38 -21.52 -13.53
CA ARG A 195 -21.48 -21.02 -14.91
C ARG A 195 -20.18 -20.37 -15.42
N ILE A 196 -19.21 -20.14 -14.53
CA ILE A 196 -17.88 -19.61 -14.84
C ILE A 196 -16.94 -20.77 -15.03
#